data_AF-A0A8T4Z8Q5-F1
#
_entry.id   AF-A0A8T4Z8Q5-F1
#
_cell.length_a   1.000
_cell.length_b   1.000
_cell.length_c   1.000
_cell.angle_alpha   90.00
_cell.angle_beta   90.00
_cell.angle_gamma   90.00
#
_symmetry.space_group_name_H-M   'P 1'
#
loop_
_entity.id
_entity.type
_entity.pdbx_description
1 polymer ?
#
loop_
_entity_poly.entity_id
_entity_poly.type
_entity_poly.pdbx_seq_one_letter_code
_entity_poly.pdbx_strand_id
1 'polypeptide(L)' 'MKSKTVTTIAIFTALSVALVLSPAKVPAPYAPFLKYQIWEIPIVAAFLLYGPSVGVTVSCMNT' A
#
# COMPACT_ATOMS: atom_id res chain seq x y z
N MET A 1 -6.28 -19.55 3.41
CA MET A 1 -5.29 -18.86 2.55
C MET A 1 -4.11 -19.79 2.32
N LYS A 2 -3.51 -19.81 1.12
CA LYS A 2 -2.30 -20.61 0.86
C LYS A 2 -1.06 -19.84 1.32
N SER A 3 -0.01 -20.55 1.76
CA SER A 3 1.24 -19.95 2.28
C SER A 3 1.83 -18.89 1.34
N LYS A 4 1.89 -19.18 0.03
CA LYS A 4 2.36 -18.22 -0.99
C LYS A 4 1.58 -16.89 -0.99
N THR A 5 0.27 -16.94 -0.81
CA THR A 5 -0.58 -15.73 -0.77
C THR A 5 -0.27 -14.88 0.46
N VAL A 6 -0.02 -15.52 1.60
CA VAL A 6 0.35 -14.83 2.85
C VAL A 6 1.71 -14.15 2.70
N THR A 7 2.69 -14.82 2.09
CA THR A 7 4.00 -14.24 1.81
C THR A 7 3.89 -13.02 0.90
N THR A 8 3.08 -13.10 -0.17
CA THR A 8 2.83 -11.96 -1.05
C THR A 8 2.21 -10.78 -0.30
N ILE A 9 1.16 -11.02 0.50
CA ILE A 9 0.54 -9.97 1.32
C ILE A 9 1.59 -9.33 2.23
N ALA A 10 2.38 -10.12 2.95
CA ALA A 10 3.39 -9.62 3.86
C ALA A 10 4.44 -8.73 3.15
N ILE A 11 4.92 -9.12 1.98
CA ILE A 11 5.90 -8.36 1.20
C ILE A 11 5.31 -7.02 0.72
N PHE A 12 4.11 -7.05 0.12
CA PHE A 12 3.47 -5.83 -0.39
C PHE A 12 3.06 -4.88 0.73
N THR A 13 2.61 -5.41 1.87
CA THR A 13 2.32 -4.62 3.07
C THR A 13 3.60 -3.99 3.62
N ALA A 14 4.69 -4.75 3.78
CA ALA A 14 5.95 -4.20 4.27
C ALA A 14 6.50 -3.09 3.36
N LEU A 15 6.40 -3.27 2.04
CA LEU A 15 6.80 -2.26 1.06
C LEU A 15 5.92 -1.00 1.16
N SER A 16 4.59 -1.17 1.27
CA SER A 16 3.64 -0.07 1.43
C SER A 16 3.94 0.74 2.69
N VAL A 17 4.14 0.07 3.83
CA VAL A 17 4.45 0.72 5.11
C VAL A 17 5.79 1.47 5.05
N ALA A 18 6.81 0.89 4.42
CA ALA A 18 8.09 1.58 4.21
C ALA A 18 7.91 2.89 3.42
N LEU A 19 7.04 2.90 2.42
CA LEU A 19 6.69 4.10 1.65
C LEU A 19 5.84 5.09 2.46
N VAL A 20 4.93 4.62 3.31
CA VAL A 20 4.18 5.48 4.25
C VAL A 20 5.12 6.23 5.19
N LEU A 21 6.15 5.57 5.72
CA LEU A 21 7.12 6.17 6.63
C LEU A 21 8.15 7.05 5.92
N SER A 22 8.28 6.91 4.60
CA SER A 22 9.22 7.70 3.82
C SER A 22 8.87 9.21 3.81
N PRO A 23 9.86 10.10 3.64
CA PRO A 23 9.64 11.54 3.51
C PRO A 23 9.07 11.94 2.15
N ALA A 24 8.82 10.99 1.24
CA ALA A 24 8.25 11.22 -0.09
C ALA A 24 6.75 11.52 -0.01
N LYS A 25 6.42 12.67 0.62
CA LYS A 25 5.06 13.17 0.80
C LYS A 25 4.99 14.59 0.28
N VAL A 26 4.10 14.84 -0.66
CA VAL A 26 3.88 16.18 -1.23
C VAL A 26 2.53 16.69 -0.73
N PRO A 27 2.46 17.86 -0.07
CA PRO A 27 1.18 18.44 0.36
C PRO A 27 0.35 18.84 -0.85
N ALA A 28 -0.96 18.62 -0.80
CA ALA A 28 -1.84 19.04 -1.87
C ALA A 28 -1.94 20.58 -1.93
N PRO A 29 -1.92 21.19 -3.13
CA PRO A 29 -1.87 22.66 -3.28
C PRO A 29 -3.02 23.41 -2.61
N TYR A 30 -4.23 22.84 -2.66
CA TYR A 30 -5.46 23.48 -2.17
C TYR A 30 -5.95 22.93 -0.82
N ALA A 31 -5.30 21.89 -0.29
CA ALA A 31 -5.70 21.18 0.93
C ALA A 31 -4.46 20.57 1.63
N PRO A 32 -3.69 21.35 2.40
CA PRO A 32 -2.39 20.90 2.96
C PRO A 32 -2.48 19.73 3.94
N PHE A 33 -3.69 19.41 4.43
CA PHE A 33 -3.96 18.24 5.27
C PHE A 33 -3.97 16.93 4.47
N LEU A 34 -4.14 16.99 3.13
CA LEU A 34 -3.98 15.86 2.24
C LEU A 34 -2.53 15.80 1.75
N LYS A 35 -1.90 14.64 1.92
CA LYS A 35 -0.57 14.38 1.40
C LYS A 35 -0.66 13.36 0.28
N TYR A 36 -0.16 13.73 -0.89
CA TYR A 36 0.12 12.77 -1.94
C TYR A 36 1.32 11.96 -1.52
N GLN A 37 1.14 10.65 -1.49
CA GLN A 37 2.17 9.71 -1.15
C GLN A 37 2.26 8.65 -2.26
N ILE A 38 3.30 7.83 -2.18
CA ILE A 38 3.64 6.81 -3.18
C ILE A 38 3.27 5.41 -2.63
N TRP A 39 2.77 5.31 -1.40
CA TRP A 39 2.47 4.02 -0.75
C TRP A 39 1.27 3.29 -1.36
N GLU A 40 0.44 3.99 -2.11
CA GLU A 40 -0.70 3.43 -2.82
C GLU A 40 -0.25 2.51 -3.98
N ILE A 41 0.97 2.72 -4.53
CA ILE A 41 1.47 1.93 -5.68
C ILE A 41 1.56 0.43 -5.34
N PRO A 42 2.21 -0.02 -4.25
CA PRO A 42 2.21 -1.41 -3.83
C PRO A 42 0.80 -2.01 -3.67
N ILE A 43 -0.15 -1.25 -3.14
CA ILE A 43 -1.52 -1.74 -2.92
C ILE A 43 -2.24 -1.96 -4.24
N VAL A 44 -2.15 -0.98 -5.16
CA VAL A 44 -2.74 -1.09 -6.50
C VAL A 44 -2.07 -2.22 -7.29
N ALA A 45 -0.75 -2.38 -7.17
CA ALA A 45 -0.05 -3.51 -7.77
C ALA A 45 -0.52 -4.85 -7.21
N ALA A 46 -0.68 -4.98 -5.88
CA ALA A 46 -1.20 -6.19 -5.24
C ALA A 46 -2.63 -6.51 -5.69
N PHE A 47 -3.49 -5.48 -5.83
CA PHE A 47 -4.85 -5.60 -6.33
C PHE A 47 -4.89 -6.10 -7.78
N LEU A 48 -4.07 -5.52 -8.67
CA LEU A 48 -4.03 -5.89 -10.09
C LEU A 48 -3.42 -7.27 -10.33
N LEU A 49 -2.36 -7.63 -9.60
CA LEU A 49 -1.61 -8.87 -9.82
C LEU A 49 -2.25 -10.09 -9.14
N TYR A 50 -2.81 -9.92 -7.94
CA TYR A 50 -3.30 -11.03 -7.11
C TYR A 50 -4.80 -10.97 -6.82
N GLY A 51 -5.48 -9.93 -7.29
CA GLY A 51 -6.92 -9.76 -7.23
C GLY A 51 -7.40 -8.94 -6.01
N PRO A 52 -8.72 -8.68 -5.96
CA PRO A 52 -9.30 -7.72 -5.02
C PRO A 52 -9.09 -8.07 -3.54
N SER A 53 -9.18 -9.34 -3.19
CA SER A 53 -9.05 -9.81 -1.81
C SER A 53 -7.66 -9.52 -1.24
N VAL A 54 -6.61 -9.71 -2.04
CA VAL A 54 -5.22 -9.45 -1.63
C VAL A 54 -4.97 -7.95 -1.49
N GLY A 55 -5.37 -7.15 -2.47
CA GLY A 55 -5.20 -5.68 -2.43
C GLY A 55 -5.92 -5.04 -1.23
N VAL A 56 -7.16 -5.44 -0.94
CA VAL A 56 -7.91 -4.94 0.22
C VAL A 56 -7.21 -5.32 1.53
N THR A 57 -6.71 -6.56 1.63
CA THR A 57 -6.01 -7.02 2.84
C THR A 57 -4.74 -6.19 3.08
N VAL A 58 -3.93 -5.95 2.04
CA VAL A 58 -2.72 -5.11 2.12
C VAL A 58 -3.08 -3.68 2.53
N SER A 59 -4.15 -3.11 1.97
CA SER A 59 -4.62 -1.77 2.32
C SER A 59 -5.06 -1.66 3.77
N CYS A 60 -5.76 -2.65 4.31
CA CYS A 60 -6.20 -2.65 5.71
C CYS A 60 -5.02 -2.77 6.68
N MET A 61 -3.93 -3.43 6.27
CA MET A 61 -2.73 -3.59 7.09
C MET A 61 -1.77 -2.40 7.00
N ASN A 62 -2.01 -1.45 6.08
CA ASN A 62 -1.19 -0.26 5.89
C ASN A 62 -1.63 0.89 6.81
N THR A 63 -1.47 0.69 8.12
CA THR A 63 -1.61 1.70 9.19
C THR A 63 -0.26 1.91 9.84
#